data_AF-A0A8J6BLA7-F1
#
_entry.id   AF-A0A8J6BLA7-F1
#
_cell.length_a   1.000
_cell.length_b   1.000
_cell.length_c   1.000
_cell.angle_alpha   90.00
_cell.angle_beta   90.00
_cell.angle_gamma   90.00
#
_symmetry.space_group_name_H-M   'P 1'
#
loop_
_entity.id
_entity.type
_entity.pdbx_description
1 polymer ?
#
loop_
_entity_poly.entity_id
_entity_poly.type
_entity_poly.pdbx_seq_one_letter_code
_entity_poly.pdbx_strand_id
1 'polypeptide(L)'
;MWRQLGVSGAEPSSAPPGAASSGGGSWVPVVPLTALPRGERRVIVQDGEEILLWYKDQIYAIENRSPAEGAYTEGLLNAKLTQVANYMYEIEV
;
A
#
# COMPACT_ATOMS: atom_id res chain seq x y z
N MET A 1 16.19 -13.51 -31.76
CA MET A 1 15.07 -14.29 -32.32
C MET A 1 14.14 -14.69 -31.19
N TRP A 2 12.99 -14.04 -31.11
CA TRP A 2 11.75 -14.54 -30.51
C TRP A 2 10.68 -14.18 -31.55
N ARG A 3 9.93 -15.15 -32.07
CA ARG A 3 9.03 -14.96 -33.22
C ARG A 3 7.65 -14.49 -32.75
N GLN A 4 7.23 -13.32 -33.22
CA GLN A 4 5.86 -12.84 -33.17
C GLN A 4 5.15 -13.32 -34.45
N LEU A 5 4.13 -14.16 -34.31
CA LEU A 5 3.26 -14.53 -35.44
C LEU A 5 2.34 -13.35 -35.71
N GLY A 6 2.40 -12.84 -36.94
CA GLY A 6 1.65 -11.68 -37.39
C GLY A 6 0.14 -11.94 -37.46
N VAL A 7 -0.62 -10.94 -37.03
CA VAL A 7 -1.94 -10.66 -37.58
C VAL A 7 -1.84 -9.31 -38.30
N SER A 8 -1.96 -9.35 -39.62
CA SER A 8 -2.04 -8.16 -40.47
C SER A 8 -3.49 -7.68 -40.54
N GLY A 9 -3.71 -6.38 -40.32
CA GLY A 9 -4.96 -5.69 -40.58
C GLY A 9 -4.76 -4.18 -40.39
N ALA A 10 -4.96 -3.41 -41.46
CA ALA A 10 -4.54 -2.02 -41.62
C ALA A 10 -5.23 -0.99 -40.69
N GLU A 11 -4.49 0.08 -40.35
CA GLU A 11 -4.93 1.37 -39.79
C GLU A 11 -5.63 2.24 -40.87
N PRO A 12 -6.48 3.27 -40.58
CA PRO A 12 -6.15 4.36 -39.65
C PRO A 12 -7.29 5.09 -38.89
N SER A 13 -6.87 5.79 -37.83
CA SER A 13 -7.37 7.10 -37.37
C SER A 13 -8.78 7.23 -36.77
N SER A 14 -8.83 7.33 -35.43
CA SER A 14 -9.49 8.45 -34.73
C SER A 14 -9.04 8.49 -33.27
N ALA A 15 -8.58 9.66 -32.82
CA ALA A 15 -8.35 10.03 -31.43
C ALA A 15 -8.87 11.47 -31.22
N PRO A 16 -9.16 11.95 -30.00
CA PRO A 16 -9.64 11.31 -28.75
C PRO A 16 -10.93 12.04 -28.24
N PRO A 17 -11.52 11.72 -27.05
CA PRO A 17 -11.04 12.35 -25.80
C PRO A 17 -11.21 11.45 -24.56
N GLY A 18 -10.38 11.68 -23.54
CA GLY A 18 -10.62 11.14 -22.20
C GLY A 18 -9.42 10.46 -21.58
N ALA A 19 -8.62 11.27 -20.91
CA ALA A 19 -7.52 10.86 -20.06
C ALA A 19 -7.88 9.74 -19.08
N ALA A 20 -7.10 8.67 -19.10
CA ALA A 20 -6.32 8.28 -17.95
C ALA A 20 -5.26 7.29 -18.45
N SER A 21 -3.99 7.70 -18.41
CA SER A 21 -2.92 6.72 -18.30
C SER A 21 -3.27 5.83 -17.11
N SER A 22 -3.76 4.63 -17.38
CA SER A 22 -3.65 3.54 -16.41
C SER A 22 -2.15 3.25 -16.36
N GLY A 23 -1.44 4.02 -15.53
CA GLY A 23 -0.11 3.67 -15.08
C GLY A 23 -0.23 2.29 -14.47
N GLY A 24 0.11 1.27 -15.26
CA GLY A 24 -0.10 -0.13 -14.94
C GLY A 24 0.84 -0.55 -13.84
N GLY A 25 0.57 -0.10 -12.61
CA GLY A 25 1.06 -0.78 -11.43
C GLY A 25 0.41 -2.16 -11.40
N SER A 26 1.23 -3.21 -11.42
CA SER A 26 0.76 -4.56 -11.14
C SER A 26 0.35 -4.63 -9.68
N TRP A 27 -0.93 -4.39 -9.39
CA TRP A 27 -1.46 -4.53 -8.04
C TRP A 27 -1.50 -6.01 -7.66
N VAL A 28 -0.80 -6.36 -6.58
CA VAL A 28 -0.81 -7.72 -6.02
C VAL A 28 -1.79 -7.73 -4.84
N PRO A 29 -2.79 -8.62 -4.83
CA PRO A 29 -3.67 -8.77 -3.67
C PRO A 29 -2.92 -9.43 -2.52
N VAL A 30 -2.91 -8.79 -1.34
CA VAL A 30 -2.10 -9.23 -0.18
C VAL A 30 -2.92 -9.82 0.97
N VAL A 31 -4.14 -9.31 1.21
CA VAL A 31 -5.00 -9.78 2.30
C VAL A 31 -6.48 -9.52 1.97
N PRO A 32 -7.41 -10.43 2.28
CA PRO A 32 -8.83 -10.14 2.16
C PRO A 32 -9.28 -9.14 3.24
N LEU A 33 -10.25 -8.29 2.91
CA LEU A 33 -10.80 -7.29 3.84
C LEU A 33 -11.37 -7.91 5.12
N THR A 34 -11.93 -9.12 5.03
CA THR A 34 -12.46 -9.88 6.18
C THR A 34 -11.37 -10.27 7.18
N ALA A 35 -10.10 -10.28 6.76
CA ALA A 35 -8.95 -10.56 7.61
C ALA A 35 -8.27 -9.30 8.16
N LEU A 36 -8.82 -8.10 7.87
CA LEU A 36 -8.41 -6.83 8.46
C LEU A 36 -9.63 -6.14 9.10
N PRO A 37 -10.08 -6.60 10.28
CA PRO A 37 -11.20 -5.98 10.98
C PRO A 37 -10.90 -4.53 11.38
N ARG A 38 -11.95 -3.70 11.40
CA ARG A 38 -11.84 -2.28 11.74
C ARG A 38 -11.30 -2.11 13.17
N GLY A 39 -10.28 -1.26 13.31
CA GLY A 39 -9.60 -0.97 14.57
C GLY A 39 -8.35 -1.82 14.79
N GLU A 40 -8.21 -2.96 14.10
CA GLU A 40 -7.06 -3.85 14.27
C GLU A 40 -5.96 -3.57 13.24
N ARG A 41 -4.72 -3.81 13.67
CA ARG A 41 -3.52 -3.68 12.85
C ARG A 41 -3.03 -5.06 12.42
N ARG A 42 -2.42 -5.15 11.25
CA ARG A 42 -1.73 -6.36 10.79
C ARG A 42 -0.43 -6.05 10.09
N VAL A 43 0.62 -6.77 10.43
CA VAL A 43 1.85 -6.79 9.64
C VAL A 43 1.70 -7.84 8.55
N ILE A 44 2.05 -7.45 7.32
CA ILE A 44 2.21 -8.33 6.17
C ILE A 44 3.66 -8.24 5.68
N VAL A 45 4.18 -9.31 5.11
CA VAL A 45 5.49 -9.31 4.45
C VAL A 45 5.27 -9.38 2.95
N GLN A 46 5.81 -8.41 2.19
CA GLN A 46 5.77 -8.38 0.73
C GLN A 46 7.17 -8.05 0.21
N ASP A 47 7.68 -8.86 -0.72
CA ASP A 47 9.04 -8.70 -1.28
C ASP A 47 10.16 -8.57 -0.22
N GLY A 48 9.95 -9.15 0.98
CA GLY A 48 10.90 -9.10 2.10
C GLY A 48 10.77 -7.86 2.99
N GLU A 49 9.82 -6.97 2.72
CA GLU A 49 9.52 -5.78 3.51
C GLU A 49 8.28 -5.98 4.40
N GLU A 50 8.38 -5.53 5.65
CA GLU A 50 7.26 -5.54 6.58
C GLU A 50 6.39 -4.28 6.42
N ILE A 51 5.14 -4.49 6.02
CA ILE A 51 4.14 -3.44 5.85
C ILE A 51 3.06 -3.62 6.90
N LEU A 52 2.76 -2.56 7.63
CA LEU A 52 1.63 -2.49 8.57
C LEU A 52 0.37 -1.99 7.85
N LEU A 53 -0.68 -2.78 7.94
CA LEU A 53 -2.03 -2.43 7.51
C LEU A 53 -2.89 -2.05 8.72
N TRP A 54 -3.63 -0.96 8.60
CA TRP A 54 -4.61 -0.55 9.60
C TRP A 54 -5.88 -0.05 8.93
N TYR A 55 -7.01 -0.59 9.39
CA TYR A 55 -8.31 -0.17 8.92
C TYR A 55 -9.07 0.58 10.02
N LYS A 56 -9.26 1.89 9.85
CA LYS A 56 -10.19 2.67 10.68
C LYS A 56 -11.39 3.11 9.84
N ASP A 57 -11.29 4.28 9.21
CA ASP A 57 -12.25 4.76 8.20
C ASP A 57 -11.74 4.50 6.78
N GLN A 58 -10.42 4.38 6.64
CA GLN A 58 -9.70 4.04 5.42
C GLN A 58 -8.62 3.00 5.74
N ILE A 59 -8.16 2.29 4.70
CA ILE A 59 -7.06 1.33 4.81
C ILE A 59 -5.78 2.08 4.49
N TYR A 60 -4.86 2.09 5.46
CA TYR A 60 -3.52 2.62 5.29
C TYR A 60 -2.52 1.47 5.27
N ALA A 61 -1.58 1.56 4.34
CA ALA A 61 -0.36 0.76 4.34
C ALA A 61 0.80 1.68 4.70
N ILE A 62 1.50 1.35 5.78
CA ILE A 62 2.68 2.09 6.23
C ILE A 62 3.82 1.09 6.48
N GLU A 63 5.06 1.54 6.37
CA GLU A 63 6.20 0.72 6.77
C GLU A 63 6.09 0.35 8.26
N ASN A 64 6.38 -0.90 8.61
CA ASN A 64 6.42 -1.33 10.01
C ASN A 64 7.74 -0.91 10.70
N ARG A 65 8.10 0.38 10.61
CA ARG A 65 9.36 0.92 11.15
C ARG A 65 9.07 2.05 12.14
N SER A 66 9.79 2.05 13.27
CA SER A 66 9.73 3.16 14.23
C SER A 66 10.23 4.46 13.58
N PRO A 67 9.51 5.59 13.73
CA PRO A 67 9.92 6.90 13.21
C PRO A 67 11.17 7.45 13.92
N ALA A 68 11.41 7.05 15.17
CA ALA A 68 12.70 7.25 15.81
C ALA A 68 13.69 6.21 15.23
N GLU A 69 14.36 6.58 14.14
CA GLU A 69 15.27 5.69 13.41
C GLU A 69 16.27 5.01 14.36
N GLY A 70 16.22 3.67 14.42
CA GLY A 70 17.24 2.84 15.08
C GLY A 70 17.12 2.69 16.60
N ALA A 71 16.10 3.28 17.25
CA ALA A 71 15.93 3.16 18.71
C ALA A 71 15.05 1.97 19.14
N TYR A 72 14.12 1.52 18.28
CA TYR A 72 13.13 0.51 18.64
C TYR A 72 13.05 -0.59 17.59
N THR A 73 13.20 -1.84 18.04
CA THR A 73 13.19 -3.06 17.21
C THR A 73 11.79 -3.61 16.96
N GLU A 74 10.76 -3.18 17.70
CA GLU A 74 9.41 -3.75 17.64
C GLU A 74 8.51 -3.16 16.53
N GLY A 75 8.94 -2.08 15.87
CA GLY A 75 8.17 -1.42 14.80
C GLY A 75 6.90 -0.73 15.33
N LEU A 76 5.88 -0.59 14.48
CA LEU A 76 4.66 0.16 14.79
C LEU A 76 3.46 -0.71 15.19
N LEU A 77 3.59 -2.04 15.11
CA LEU A 77 2.49 -2.96 15.42
C LEU A 77 1.97 -2.76 16.85
N ASN A 78 2.89 -2.74 17.82
CA ASN A 78 2.59 -2.60 19.24
C ASN A 78 2.59 -1.15 19.74
N ALA A 79 2.94 -0.19 18.87
CA ALA A 79 3.06 1.20 19.25
C ALA A 79 1.72 1.79 19.71
N LYS A 80 1.75 2.64 20.74
CA LYS A 80 0.58 3.35 21.24
C LYS A 80 0.53 4.74 20.64
N LEU A 81 -0.65 5.10 20.12
CA LEU A 81 -0.94 6.45 19.68
C LEU A 81 -1.67 7.17 20.81
N THR A 82 -1.05 8.21 21.35
CA THR A 82 -1.66 9.04 22.39
C THR A 82 -1.83 10.47 21.89
N GLN A 83 -2.92 11.11 22.28
CA GLN A 83 -3.16 12.51 21.94
C GLN A 83 -2.60 13.39 23.06
N VAL A 84 -1.61 14.23 22.75
CA VAL A 84 -0.99 15.13 23.73
C VAL A 84 -1.51 16.57 23.65
N ALA A 85 -2.10 16.95 22.51
CA ALA A 85 -2.82 18.22 22.35
C ALA A 85 -3.93 18.09 21.29
N ASN A 86 -4.80 19.10 21.15
CA ASN A 86 -5.93 19.10 20.21
C ASN A 86 -5.54 18.80 18.75
N TYR A 87 -4.27 18.97 18.37
CA TYR A 87 -3.74 18.71 17.03
C TYR A 87 -2.44 17.89 17.02
N MET A 88 -2.09 17.26 18.14
CA MET A 88 -0.82 16.54 18.28
C MET A 88 -1.06 15.14 18.81
N TYR A 89 -0.57 14.16 18.06
CA TYR A 89 -0.46 12.78 18.50
C TYR A 89 1.01 12.44 18.67
N GLU A 90 1.33 11.75 19.76
CA GLU A 90 2.63 11.14 19.98
C GLU A 90 2.52 9.63 19.79
N ILE A 91 3.61 9.05 19.30
CA ILE A 91 3.77 7.62 19.11
C ILE A 91 4.76 7.15 20.17
N GLU A 92 4.28 6.29 21.06
CA GLU A 92 5.12 5.54 22.00
C GLU A 92 5.41 4.17 21.35
N VAL A 93 6.67 3.95 21.00
CA VAL A 93 7.22 2.74 20.36
C VAL A 93 7.99 1.89 21.36
#